data_AF-A0A2P7EEC9-F1
#
_entry.id   AF-A0A2P7EEC9-F1
#
_cell.length_a   1.000
_cell.length_b   1.000
_cell.length_c   1.000
_cell.angle_alpha   90.00
_cell.angle_beta   90.00
_cell.angle_gamma   90.00
#
_symmetry.space_group_name_H-M   'P 1'
#
loop_
_entity.id
_entity.type
_entity.pdbx_description
1 polymer ?
#
loop_
_entity_poly.entity_id
_entity_poly.type
_entity_poly.pdbx_seq_one_letter_code
_entity_poly.pdbx_strand_id
1 'polypeptide(L)'
;MTNPQGSEPQGRDPKGRHLPRPHDSPELRVSGRARPVAPGVTPGSGLAVRPCQTRQRVAPGSDLQVCDALVVEHLPFAAKVAANYARRTGHPREDLEQLAAIGLIKASRRYDDKRINNSKSNFIAYARPFVNGEITHYLRDKGFLITVPGRWRELHVRGQKLIRAGTRAENIPELLGITPIRWAEIVEACAVRVVAMNQIADEEEL
;
A
#
# COMPACT_ATOMS: atom_id res chain seq x y z
N MET A 1 -22.39 31.30 66.41
CA MET A 1 -22.82 29.89 66.55
C MET A 1 -24.14 29.77 65.82
N THR A 2 -24.45 28.92 64.85
CA THR A 2 -23.78 27.98 63.95
C THR A 2 -24.89 27.59 62.94
N ASN A 3 -24.60 27.59 61.64
CA ASN A 3 -25.43 26.97 60.59
C ASN A 3 -25.35 25.40 60.73
N PRO A 4 -26.08 24.52 59.99
CA PRO A 4 -26.81 24.74 58.73
C PRO A 4 -28.11 23.90 58.50
N GLN A 5 -28.61 24.06 57.27
CA GLN A 5 -29.77 23.49 56.58
C GLN A 5 -29.79 21.95 56.41
N GLY A 6 -31.00 21.39 56.30
CA GLY A 6 -31.28 20.00 55.94
C GLY A 6 -31.02 19.69 54.46
N SER A 7 -30.55 18.47 54.19
CA SER A 7 -30.27 17.92 52.88
C SER A 7 -31.00 16.58 52.70
N GLU A 8 -31.68 16.41 51.57
CA GLU A 8 -32.34 15.17 51.15
C GLU A 8 -31.34 14.06 50.78
N PRO A 9 -31.69 12.78 50.93
CA PRO A 9 -30.77 11.65 50.72
C PRO A 9 -30.68 11.24 49.24
N GLN A 10 -29.46 11.27 48.69
CA GLN A 10 -29.15 10.68 47.38
C GLN A 10 -28.97 9.15 47.49
N GLY A 11 -29.75 8.39 46.72
CA GLY A 11 -29.56 6.95 46.54
C GLY A 11 -28.17 6.62 45.98
N ARG A 12 -27.50 5.64 46.60
CA ARG A 12 -26.21 5.09 46.15
C ARG A 12 -26.34 3.59 45.93
N ASP A 13 -25.77 3.11 44.83
CA ASP A 13 -25.59 1.68 44.55
C ASP A 13 -24.48 1.06 45.42
N PRO A 14 -24.52 -0.27 45.68
CA PRO A 14 -23.66 -0.96 46.65
C PRO A 14 -22.17 -1.08 46.26
N LYS A 15 -21.71 -0.42 45.19
CA LYS A 15 -20.30 -0.38 44.76
C LYS A 15 -19.68 1.02 44.71
N GLY A 16 -20.37 2.05 45.21
CA GLY A 16 -19.76 3.37 45.48
C GLY A 16 -19.22 4.13 44.27
N ARG A 17 -19.73 3.89 43.05
CA ARG A 17 -19.37 4.66 41.85
C ARG A 17 -20.52 5.58 41.45
N HIS A 18 -20.18 6.83 41.12
CA HIS A 18 -21.13 7.84 40.67
C HIS A 18 -21.49 7.61 39.20
N LEU A 19 -22.78 7.46 38.89
CA LEU A 19 -23.28 7.41 37.50
C LEU A 19 -23.34 8.84 36.94
N PRO A 20 -22.77 9.11 35.75
CA PRO A 20 -22.86 10.44 35.14
C PRO A 20 -24.28 10.73 34.64
N ARG A 21 -24.74 11.97 34.82
CA ARG A 21 -26.04 12.46 34.33
C ARG A 21 -26.00 12.79 32.83
N PRO A 22 -27.12 12.66 32.08
CA PRO A 22 -27.11 12.66 30.62
C PRO A 22 -27.08 14.04 29.93
N HIS A 23 -26.59 15.12 30.57
CA HIS A 23 -26.62 16.47 29.99
C HIS A 23 -25.30 17.27 29.96
N ASP A 24 -24.16 16.68 30.35
CA ASP A 24 -22.87 17.37 30.19
C ASP A 24 -22.27 17.13 28.81
N SER A 25 -22.70 17.94 27.83
CA SER A 25 -21.92 18.20 26.62
C SER A 25 -20.96 19.36 26.90
N PRO A 26 -19.63 19.22 26.72
CA PRO A 26 -18.75 20.36 26.76
C PRO A 26 -18.87 21.13 25.45
N GLU A 27 -19.39 22.36 25.52
CA GLU A 27 -19.23 23.36 24.46
C GLU A 27 -17.74 23.56 24.15
N LEU A 28 -17.36 23.30 22.90
CA LEU A 28 -16.05 23.70 22.40
C LEU A 28 -16.03 25.23 22.23
N ARG A 29 -15.47 25.90 23.23
CA ARG A 29 -15.12 27.31 23.21
C ARG A 29 -14.02 27.56 22.18
N VAL A 30 -14.40 28.03 20.99
CA VAL A 30 -13.47 28.50 19.94
C VAL A 30 -12.89 29.84 20.38
N SER A 31 -11.81 29.79 21.16
CA SER A 31 -10.93 30.94 21.39
C SER A 31 -9.98 31.07 20.21
N GLY A 32 -10.25 32.06 19.35
CA GLY A 32 -9.40 32.44 18.25
C GLY A 32 -8.05 32.97 18.71
N ARG A 33 -6.98 32.28 18.34
CA ARG A 33 -5.73 32.91 17.93
C ARG A 33 -5.33 32.32 16.58
N ALA A 34 -5.73 33.03 15.53
CA ALA A 34 -5.19 32.83 14.19
C ALA A 34 -3.67 33.04 14.27
N ARG A 35 -2.91 31.97 14.07
CA ARG A 35 -1.49 32.11 13.70
C ARG A 35 -1.46 32.48 12.21
N PRO A 36 -0.71 33.51 11.80
CA PRO A 36 -0.56 33.83 10.39
C PRO A 36 0.19 32.69 9.71
N VAL A 37 -0.44 32.07 8.70
CA VAL A 37 0.24 31.22 7.73
C VAL A 37 1.11 32.14 6.87
N ALA A 38 2.42 31.95 6.97
CA ALA A 38 3.38 32.65 6.12
C ALA A 38 3.19 32.25 4.64
N PRO A 39 3.14 33.20 3.69
CA PRO A 39 3.19 32.90 2.27
C PRO A 39 4.65 32.77 1.85
N GLY A 40 5.10 31.57 1.49
CA GLY A 40 6.47 31.38 1.03
C GLY A 40 6.97 29.94 1.15
N VAL A 41 6.30 28.99 0.50
CA VAL A 41 6.94 27.73 0.13
C VAL A 41 7.06 27.73 -1.39
N THR A 42 8.28 28.02 -1.83
CA THR A 42 8.78 27.79 -3.17
C THR A 42 8.52 26.33 -3.59
N PRO A 43 8.20 26.06 -4.86
CA PRO A 43 8.07 24.70 -5.37
C PRO A 43 9.48 24.11 -5.48
N GLY A 44 9.89 23.37 -4.46
CA GLY A 44 11.27 22.92 -4.32
C GLY A 44 11.44 21.77 -3.34
N SER A 45 10.52 20.81 -3.32
CA SER A 45 10.73 19.54 -2.64
C SER A 45 10.18 18.44 -3.52
N GLY A 46 10.97 18.12 -4.55
CA GLY A 46 10.80 16.88 -5.29
C GLY A 46 10.75 15.75 -4.27
N LEU A 47 9.61 15.06 -4.21
CA LEU A 47 9.69 13.63 -3.93
C LEU A 47 10.69 13.11 -4.93
N ALA A 48 11.88 12.78 -4.44
CA ALA A 48 12.86 12.05 -5.21
C ALA A 48 12.16 10.75 -5.62
N VAL A 49 11.56 10.77 -6.81
CA VAL A 49 11.35 9.58 -7.62
C VAL A 49 12.72 8.95 -7.60
N ARG A 50 12.89 7.90 -6.79
CA ARG A 50 14.18 7.23 -6.70
C ARG A 50 14.51 6.92 -8.16
N PRO A 51 15.58 7.52 -8.72
CA PRO A 51 15.94 7.18 -10.08
C PRO A 51 16.09 5.67 -10.11
N CYS A 52 15.76 5.08 -11.25
CA CYS A 52 15.97 3.67 -11.59
C CYS A 52 17.46 3.29 -11.49
N GLN A 53 18.02 3.38 -10.29
CA GLN A 53 19.40 3.09 -9.97
C GLN A 53 19.52 1.59 -9.78
N THR A 54 19.52 0.84 -10.87
CA THR A 54 20.37 -0.35 -10.94
C THR A 54 20.73 -0.77 -12.37
N ARG A 55 21.16 0.18 -13.21
CA ARG A 55 22.10 -0.19 -14.30
C ARG A 55 23.54 -0.22 -13.77
N GLN A 56 23.77 -0.90 -12.64
CA GLN A 56 25.13 -1.16 -12.19
C GLN A 56 25.67 -2.36 -12.95
N ARG A 57 26.79 -2.17 -13.68
CA ARG A 57 27.59 -3.25 -14.27
C ARG A 57 27.79 -4.34 -13.21
N VAL A 58 27.44 -5.57 -13.56
CA VAL A 58 27.78 -6.75 -12.75
C VAL A 58 29.29 -6.90 -12.82
N ALA A 59 29.97 -6.89 -11.67
CA ALA A 59 31.39 -7.23 -11.63
C ALA A 59 31.53 -8.70 -12.04
N PRO A 60 32.36 -9.05 -13.03
CA PRO A 60 32.59 -10.45 -13.38
C PRO A 60 33.51 -11.04 -12.31
N GLY A 61 33.08 -12.09 -11.59
CA GLY A 61 34.03 -12.90 -10.81
C GLY A 61 33.60 -13.47 -9.46
N SER A 62 32.31 -13.51 -9.08
CA SER A 62 31.89 -14.43 -8.02
C SER A 62 31.62 -15.81 -8.62
N ASP A 63 32.11 -16.87 -7.97
CA ASP A 63 31.93 -18.26 -8.41
C ASP A 63 30.45 -18.51 -8.73
N LEU A 64 30.13 -18.70 -10.01
CA LEU A 64 28.74 -18.87 -10.48
C LEU A 64 28.04 -20.01 -9.75
N GLN A 65 28.79 -21.06 -9.41
CA GLN A 65 28.30 -22.20 -8.63
C GLN A 65 27.81 -21.79 -7.23
N VAL A 66 28.50 -20.86 -6.57
CA VAL A 66 28.09 -20.33 -5.27
C VAL A 66 26.81 -19.49 -5.41
N CYS A 67 26.74 -18.68 -6.48
CA CYS A 67 25.54 -17.90 -6.77
C CYS A 67 24.33 -18.79 -7.05
N ASP A 68 24.52 -19.86 -7.83
CA ASP A 68 23.47 -20.81 -8.20
C ASP A 68 23.01 -21.61 -6.98
N ALA A 69 23.94 -22.08 -6.14
CA ALA A 69 23.60 -22.74 -4.88
C ALA A 69 22.76 -21.84 -3.96
N LEU A 70 23.14 -20.56 -3.86
CA LEU A 70 22.39 -19.56 -3.07
C LEU A 70 20.99 -19.31 -3.64
N VAL A 71 20.84 -19.29 -4.96
CA VAL A 71 19.54 -19.15 -5.61
C VAL A 71 18.66 -20.35 -5.27
N VAL A 72 19.17 -21.58 -5.45
CA VAL A 72 18.42 -22.82 -5.19
C VAL A 72 17.98 -22.90 -3.72
N GLU A 73 18.85 -22.55 -2.77
CA GLU A 73 18.54 -22.51 -1.33
C GLU A 73 17.34 -21.58 -1.02
N HIS A 74 17.20 -20.48 -1.77
CA HIS A 74 16.21 -19.44 -1.50
C HIS A 74 15.02 -19.41 -2.48
N LEU A 75 14.87 -20.39 -3.37
CA LEU A 75 13.69 -20.53 -4.24
C LEU A 75 12.36 -20.57 -3.46
N PRO A 76 12.23 -21.26 -2.29
CA PRO A 76 10.99 -21.26 -1.52
C PRO A 76 10.60 -19.85 -1.02
N PHE A 77 11.58 -18.97 -0.78
CA PHE A 77 11.32 -17.58 -0.43
C PHE A 77 10.73 -16.81 -1.62
N ALA A 78 11.32 -16.95 -2.81
CA ALA A 78 10.79 -16.36 -4.03
C ALA A 78 9.35 -16.82 -4.33
N ALA A 79 9.08 -18.12 -4.18
CA ALA A 79 7.75 -18.71 -4.35
C ALA A 79 6.71 -18.13 -3.37
N LYS A 80 7.07 -17.97 -2.09
CA LYS A 80 6.20 -17.32 -1.09
C LYS A 80 5.87 -15.88 -1.44
N VAL A 81 6.86 -15.12 -1.93
CA VAL A 81 6.62 -13.72 -2.37
C VAL A 81 5.70 -13.70 -3.59
N ALA A 82 5.98 -14.52 -4.61
CA ALA A 82 5.15 -14.62 -5.80
C ALA A 82 3.70 -15.02 -5.49
N ALA A 83 3.48 -16.00 -4.61
CA ALA A 83 2.14 -16.42 -4.18
C ALA A 83 1.35 -15.28 -3.50
N ASN A 84 2.01 -14.42 -2.72
CA ASN A 84 1.38 -13.24 -2.13
C ASN A 84 0.98 -12.20 -3.17
N TYR A 85 1.78 -12.02 -4.23
CA TYR A 85 1.42 -11.15 -5.34
C TYR A 85 0.28 -11.74 -6.17
N ALA A 86 0.34 -13.04 -6.50
CA ALA A 86 -0.69 -13.74 -7.27
C ALA A 86 -2.09 -13.57 -6.64
N ARG A 87 -2.19 -13.75 -5.32
CA ARG A 87 -3.44 -13.55 -4.57
C ARG A 87 -4.00 -12.13 -4.64
N ARG A 88 -3.14 -11.11 -4.86
CA ARG A 88 -3.54 -9.69 -4.88
C ARG A 88 -3.83 -9.18 -6.28
N THR A 89 -3.14 -9.71 -7.29
CA THR A 89 -3.17 -9.18 -8.65
C THR A 89 -3.92 -10.06 -9.64
N GLY A 90 -4.14 -11.35 -9.31
CA GLY A 90 -4.82 -12.30 -10.18
C GLY A 90 -3.97 -12.82 -11.34
N HIS A 91 -2.67 -12.51 -11.38
CA HIS A 91 -1.75 -13.09 -12.36
C HIS A 91 -1.42 -14.55 -12.07
N PRO A 92 -1.08 -15.35 -13.10
CA PRO A 92 -0.60 -16.71 -12.93
C PRO A 92 0.57 -16.76 -11.95
N ARG A 93 0.51 -17.70 -11.03
CA ARG A 93 1.51 -17.80 -9.97
C ARG A 93 2.87 -18.15 -10.56
N GLU A 94 2.89 -19.02 -11.57
CA GLU A 94 4.06 -19.53 -12.26
C GLU A 94 4.86 -18.40 -12.91
N ASP A 95 4.18 -17.45 -13.56
CA ASP A 95 4.83 -16.27 -14.16
C ASP A 95 5.49 -15.39 -13.10
N LEU A 96 4.79 -15.16 -11.99
CA LEU A 96 5.31 -14.38 -10.87
C LEU A 96 6.49 -15.08 -10.16
N GLU A 97 6.47 -16.41 -10.09
CA GLU A 97 7.57 -17.20 -9.56
C GLU A 97 8.83 -17.08 -10.43
N GLN A 98 8.69 -17.09 -11.75
CA GLN A 98 9.81 -16.87 -12.67
C GLN A 98 10.42 -15.48 -12.49
N LEU A 99 9.58 -14.44 -12.40
CA LEU A 99 10.05 -13.07 -12.15
C LEU A 99 10.76 -12.94 -10.81
N ALA A 100 10.22 -13.60 -9.78
CA ALA A 100 10.84 -13.67 -8.47
C ALA A 100 12.21 -14.36 -8.53
N ALA A 101 12.34 -15.45 -9.27
CA ALA A 101 13.60 -16.16 -9.48
C ALA A 101 14.64 -15.30 -10.22
N ILE A 102 14.23 -14.54 -11.24
CA ILE A 102 15.11 -13.58 -11.94
C ILE A 102 15.64 -12.53 -10.95
N GLY A 103 14.78 -12.01 -10.08
CA GLY A 103 15.18 -11.06 -9.02
C GLY A 103 16.19 -11.67 -8.06
N LEU A 104 16.00 -12.94 -7.69
CA LEU A 104 16.89 -13.68 -6.81
C LEU A 104 18.27 -13.91 -7.45
N ILE A 105 18.33 -14.26 -8.74
CA ILE A 105 19.58 -14.41 -9.51
C ILE A 105 20.32 -13.07 -9.59
N LYS A 106 19.60 -11.97 -9.82
CA LYS A 106 20.19 -10.62 -9.84
C LYS A 106 20.76 -10.23 -8.47
N ALA A 107 20.11 -10.64 -7.38
CA ALA A 107 20.57 -10.40 -6.03
C ALA A 107 21.81 -11.27 -5.70
N SER A 108 21.80 -12.57 -6.01
CA SER A 108 22.91 -13.48 -5.70
C SER A 108 24.21 -13.04 -6.38
N ARG A 109 24.15 -12.64 -7.65
CA ARG A 109 25.30 -12.14 -8.40
C ARG A 109 25.92 -10.85 -7.86
N ARG A 110 25.20 -10.12 -6.99
CA ARG A 110 25.64 -8.83 -6.42
C ARG A 110 25.88 -8.91 -4.91
N TYR A 111 25.62 -10.07 -4.32
CA TYR A 111 25.73 -10.26 -2.89
C TYR A 111 27.19 -10.54 -2.52
N ASP A 112 27.86 -9.54 -1.95
CA ASP A 112 29.21 -9.67 -1.43
C ASP A 112 29.16 -9.99 0.07
N ASP A 113 29.40 -11.26 0.43
CA ASP A 113 29.37 -11.72 1.83
C ASP A 113 30.42 -11.01 2.70
N LYS A 114 31.50 -10.51 2.09
CA LYS A 114 32.57 -9.72 2.75
C LYS A 114 32.11 -8.34 3.24
N ARG A 115 31.02 -7.78 2.69
CA ARG A 115 30.47 -6.47 3.10
C ARG A 115 29.39 -6.58 4.17
N ILE A 116 28.79 -7.75 4.35
CA ILE A 116 27.59 -7.94 5.15
C ILE A 116 27.87 -9.01 6.20
N ASN A 117 28.68 -8.66 7.21
CA ASN A 117 28.79 -9.29 8.53
C ASN A 117 28.33 -10.76 8.56
N ASN A 118 29.07 -11.66 7.90
CA ASN A 118 29.06 -13.14 8.00
C ASN A 118 27.78 -13.80 8.53
N SER A 119 26.63 -13.59 7.86
CA SER A 119 25.45 -14.39 8.20
C SER A 119 24.51 -14.55 7.01
N LYS A 120 24.31 -15.80 6.58
CA LYS A 120 23.34 -16.22 5.55
C LYS A 120 21.93 -15.68 5.78
N SER A 121 21.56 -15.39 7.04
CA SER A 121 20.30 -14.76 7.42
C SER A 121 20.08 -13.36 6.79
N ASN A 122 21.17 -12.68 6.39
CA ASN A 122 21.11 -11.35 5.78
C ASN A 122 20.75 -11.37 4.29
N PHE A 123 20.86 -12.52 3.60
CA PHE A 123 20.61 -12.56 2.16
C PHE A 123 19.15 -12.31 1.79
N ILE A 124 18.19 -12.86 2.54
CA ILE A 124 16.75 -12.64 2.27
C ILE A 124 16.39 -11.15 2.38
N ALA A 125 16.90 -10.47 3.40
CA ALA A 125 16.67 -9.03 3.60
C ALA A 125 17.26 -8.22 2.43
N TYR A 126 18.44 -8.60 1.95
CA TYR A 126 19.08 -8.00 0.79
C TYR A 126 18.34 -8.29 -0.53
N ALA A 127 17.89 -9.52 -0.75
CA ALA A 127 17.26 -9.97 -1.99
C ALA A 127 15.81 -9.50 -2.15
N ARG A 128 15.08 -9.28 -1.05
CA ARG A 128 13.67 -8.86 -1.08
C ARG A 128 13.37 -7.66 -1.98
N PRO A 129 14.11 -6.53 -1.95
CA PRO A 129 13.87 -5.43 -2.88
C PRO A 129 14.08 -5.81 -4.36
N PHE A 130 15.00 -6.73 -4.67
CA PHE A 130 15.22 -7.21 -6.05
C PHE A 130 14.03 -8.06 -6.52
N VAL A 131 13.62 -9.04 -5.71
CA VAL A 131 12.47 -9.91 -6.02
C VAL A 131 11.19 -9.09 -6.21
N ASN A 132 10.87 -8.20 -5.26
CA ASN A 132 9.71 -7.33 -5.38
C ASN A 132 9.83 -6.36 -6.56
N GLY A 133 11.04 -5.87 -6.85
CA GLY A 133 11.31 -4.97 -7.97
C GLY A 133 10.98 -5.62 -9.32
N GLU A 134 11.45 -6.84 -9.57
CA GLU A 134 11.16 -7.55 -10.82
C GLU A 134 9.67 -7.80 -11.02
N ILE A 135 8.98 -8.26 -9.96
CA ILE A 135 7.53 -8.48 -10.00
C ILE A 135 6.79 -7.16 -10.27
N THR A 136 7.12 -6.09 -9.54
CA THR A 136 6.39 -4.81 -9.67
C THR A 136 6.67 -4.11 -11.00
N HIS A 137 7.88 -4.22 -11.55
CA HIS A 137 8.18 -3.73 -12.90
C HIS A 137 7.35 -4.47 -13.96
N TYR A 138 7.28 -5.81 -13.88
CA TYR A 138 6.42 -6.58 -14.79
C TYR A 138 4.96 -6.16 -14.67
N LEU A 139 4.42 -6.08 -13.45
CA LEU A 139 3.02 -5.71 -13.25
C LEU A 139 2.70 -4.29 -13.75
N ARG A 140 3.65 -3.35 -13.62
CA ARG A 140 3.48 -1.98 -14.11
C ARG A 140 3.45 -1.93 -15.63
N ASP A 141 4.35 -2.66 -16.28
CA ASP A 141 4.63 -2.50 -17.71
C ASP A 141 3.87 -3.51 -18.59
N LYS A 142 3.57 -4.70 -18.05
CA LYS A 142 2.96 -5.84 -18.77
C LYS A 142 1.83 -6.52 -18.00
N GLY A 143 1.48 -6.04 -16.81
CA GLY A 143 0.46 -6.65 -15.96
C GLY A 143 -0.98 -6.44 -16.44
N PHE A 144 -1.23 -5.60 -17.44
CA PHE A 144 -2.59 -5.31 -17.89
C PHE A 144 -2.70 -5.57 -19.39
N LEU A 145 -3.69 -6.38 -19.78
CA LEU A 145 -3.99 -6.65 -21.19
C LEU A 145 -4.53 -5.39 -21.89
N ILE A 146 -5.26 -4.54 -21.17
CA ILE A 146 -5.76 -3.24 -21.65
C ILE A 146 -5.09 -2.14 -20.83
N THR A 147 -4.35 -1.25 -21.50
CA THR A 147 -3.66 -0.14 -20.84
C THR A 147 -4.61 1.03 -20.64
N VAL A 148 -5.07 1.24 -19.40
CA VAL A 148 -5.73 2.50 -19.01
C VAL A 148 -4.69 3.62 -18.89
N PRO A 149 -4.93 4.82 -19.46
CA PRO A 149 -4.02 5.96 -19.33
C PRO A 149 -3.62 6.25 -17.87
N GLY A 150 -2.33 6.52 -17.63
CA GLY A 150 -1.80 6.71 -16.27
C GLY A 150 -2.50 7.81 -15.47
N ARG A 151 -2.90 8.91 -16.14
CA ARG A 151 -3.67 10.01 -15.53
C ARG A 151 -5.01 9.53 -14.97
N TRP A 152 -5.71 8.63 -15.66
CA TRP A 152 -7.00 8.10 -15.22
C TRP A 152 -6.81 7.21 -13.99
N ARG A 153 -5.77 6.37 -14.00
CA ARG A 153 -5.43 5.50 -12.86
C ARG A 153 -5.08 6.30 -11.61
N GLU A 154 -4.34 7.40 -11.77
CA GLU A 154 -4.01 8.29 -10.67
C GLU A 154 -5.26 8.93 -10.06
N LEU A 155 -6.17 9.44 -10.90
CA LEU A 155 -7.44 10.00 -10.46
C LEU A 155 -8.31 8.96 -9.76
N HIS A 156 -8.38 7.75 -10.28
CA HIS A 156 -9.07 6.64 -9.64
C HIS A 156 -8.49 6.34 -8.25
N VAL A 157 -7.16 6.26 -8.10
CA VAL A 157 -6.51 6.06 -6.80
C VAL A 157 -6.80 7.19 -5.82
N ARG A 158 -6.82 8.45 -6.27
CA ARG A 158 -7.19 9.60 -5.44
C ARG A 158 -8.65 9.52 -4.98
N GLY A 159 -9.58 9.19 -5.88
CA GLY A 159 -10.98 9.00 -5.52
C GLY A 159 -11.18 7.83 -4.55
N GLN A 160 -10.48 6.71 -4.74
CA GLN A 160 -10.50 5.59 -3.79
C GLN A 160 -10.02 5.98 -2.38
N LYS A 161 -9.05 6.90 -2.27
CA LYS A 161 -8.65 7.45 -0.97
C LYS A 161 -9.76 8.27 -0.32
N LEU A 162 -10.49 9.08 -1.10
CA LEU A 162 -11.63 9.87 -0.62
C LEU A 162 -12.79 8.99 -0.15
N ILE A 163 -13.09 7.90 -0.88
CA ILE A 163 -14.09 6.90 -0.49
C ILE A 163 -13.72 6.28 0.86
N ARG A 164 -12.45 5.85 1.02
CA ARG A 164 -11.95 5.30 2.29
C ARG A 164 -11.97 6.30 3.44
N ALA A 165 -11.89 7.60 3.15
CA ALA A 165 -12.03 8.67 4.12
C ALA A 165 -13.49 9.01 4.47
N GLY A 166 -14.48 8.32 3.88
CA GLY A 166 -15.90 8.52 4.15
C GLY A 166 -16.56 9.61 3.31
N THR A 167 -15.92 10.05 2.21
CA THR A 167 -16.53 11.02 1.29
C THR A 167 -17.61 10.32 0.45
N ARG A 168 -18.79 10.94 0.32
CA ARG A 168 -19.87 10.44 -0.55
C ARG A 168 -19.42 10.43 -2.01
N ALA A 169 -19.82 9.40 -2.76
CA ALA A 169 -19.41 9.20 -4.14
C ALA A 169 -19.77 10.37 -5.07
N GLU A 170 -20.89 11.05 -4.79
CA GLU A 170 -21.42 12.22 -5.51
C GLU A 170 -20.45 13.41 -5.50
N ASN A 171 -19.70 13.61 -4.39
CA ASN A 171 -18.83 14.78 -4.21
C ASN A 171 -17.42 14.56 -4.76
N ILE A 172 -17.06 13.32 -5.11
CA ILE A 172 -15.71 12.97 -5.58
C ILE A 172 -15.34 13.68 -6.89
N PRO A 173 -16.18 13.71 -7.94
CA PRO A 173 -15.84 14.42 -9.17
C PRO A 173 -15.55 15.91 -8.93
N GLU A 174 -16.35 16.57 -8.09
CA GLU A 174 -16.16 17.98 -7.75
C GLU A 174 -14.83 18.23 -7.02
N LEU A 175 -14.51 17.40 -6.02
CA LEU A 175 -13.25 17.49 -5.27
C LEU A 175 -12.01 17.21 -6.14
N LEU A 176 -12.16 16.42 -7.20
CA LEU A 176 -11.09 16.13 -8.15
C LEU A 176 -11.03 17.13 -9.32
N GLY A 177 -12.00 18.05 -9.43
CA GLY A 177 -12.08 19.03 -10.53
C GLY A 177 -12.42 18.40 -11.88
N ILE A 178 -13.24 17.36 -11.90
CA ILE A 178 -13.60 16.57 -13.09
C ILE A 178 -15.12 16.50 -13.25
N THR A 179 -15.60 16.41 -14.49
CA THR A 179 -17.03 16.21 -14.76
C THR A 179 -17.51 14.84 -14.25
N PRO A 180 -18.75 14.73 -13.76
CA PRO A 180 -19.31 13.45 -13.29
C PRO A 180 -19.28 12.34 -14.34
N ILE A 181 -19.57 12.68 -15.60
CA ILE A 181 -19.53 11.75 -16.74
C ILE A 181 -18.13 11.14 -16.88
N ARG A 182 -17.10 11.98 -16.87
CA ARG A 182 -15.71 11.54 -17.03
C ARG A 182 -15.22 10.74 -15.82
N TRP A 183 -15.72 11.05 -14.62
CA TRP A 183 -15.47 10.22 -13.44
C TRP A 183 -16.09 8.81 -13.60
N ALA A 184 -17.31 8.71 -14.13
CA ALA A 184 -17.94 7.42 -14.42
C ALA A 184 -17.12 6.59 -15.43
N GLU A 185 -16.68 7.20 -16.54
CA GLU A 185 -15.80 6.55 -17.52
C GLU A 185 -14.49 6.04 -16.90
N ILE A 186 -13.87 6.84 -16.01
CA ILE A 186 -12.64 6.44 -15.31
C ILE A 186 -12.90 5.25 -14.39
N VAL A 187 -14.00 5.27 -13.64
CA VAL A 187 -14.38 4.18 -12.73
C VAL A 187 -14.63 2.90 -13.52
N GLU A 188 -15.40 2.99 -14.60
CA GLU A 188 -15.70 1.86 -15.50
C GLU A 188 -14.42 1.28 -16.10
N ALA A 189 -13.59 2.12 -16.72
CA ALA A 189 -12.33 1.70 -17.34
C ALA A 189 -11.36 1.07 -16.33
N CYS A 190 -11.35 1.54 -15.08
CA CYS A 190 -10.50 0.99 -14.02
C CYS A 190 -11.11 -0.24 -13.33
N ALA A 191 -12.42 -0.48 -13.48
CA ALA A 191 -13.12 -1.63 -12.89
C ALA A 191 -13.02 -2.89 -13.75
N VAL A 192 -12.68 -2.76 -15.05
CA VAL A 192 -12.53 -3.91 -15.96
C VAL A 192 -11.46 -4.86 -15.43
N ARG A 193 -11.92 -6.01 -14.91
CA ARG A 193 -11.06 -7.15 -14.60
C ARG A 193 -11.06 -8.06 -15.82
N VAL A 194 -9.90 -8.28 -16.43
CA VAL A 194 -9.79 -9.26 -17.50
C VAL A 194 -9.74 -10.64 -16.87
N VAL A 195 -10.72 -11.47 -17.21
CA VAL A 195 -10.83 -12.87 -16.78
C VAL A 195 -10.44 -13.76 -17.96
N ALA A 196 -9.75 -14.85 -17.70
CA ALA A 196 -9.39 -15.81 -18.74
C ALA A 196 -10.66 -16.47 -19.30
N MET A 197 -10.72 -16.68 -20.61
CA MET A 197 -11.92 -17.19 -21.31
C MET A 197 -12.41 -18.54 -20.76
N ASN A 198 -11.49 -19.37 -20.26
CA ASN A 198 -11.80 -20.67 -19.67
C ASN A 198 -12.47 -20.61 -18.29
N GLN A 199 -12.54 -19.45 -17.65
CA GLN A 199 -13.21 -19.27 -16.35
C GLN A 199 -14.66 -18.78 -16.50
N ILE A 200 -15.07 -18.41 -17.73
CA ILE A 200 -16.44 -17.95 -18.01
C ILE A 200 -17.38 -19.16 -18.18
N ALA A 201 -16.85 -20.29 -18.65
CA ALA A 201 -17.62 -21.50 -18.91
C ALA A 201 -18.21 -22.14 -17.64
N ASP A 202 -17.65 -21.86 -16.45
CA ASP A 202 -18.12 -22.44 -15.19
C ASP A 202 -19.29 -21.66 -14.56
N GLU A 203 -19.61 -20.45 -15.05
CA GLU A 203 -20.64 -19.57 -14.49
C GLU A 203 -22.00 -19.65 -15.23
N GLU A 204 -22.08 -20.39 -16.34
CA GLU A 204 -23.30 -20.48 -17.17
C GLU A 204 -24.20 -21.69 -16.83
N GLU A 205 -23.83 -22.52 -15.85
CA GLU A 205 -24.56 -23.75 -15.47
C GLU A 205 -25.41 -23.66 -14.18
N LEU A 206 -25.70 -22.46 -13.67
CA LEU A 206 -26.44 -22.27 -12.40
C LEU A 206 -27.73 -21.44 -12.51
#